data_AF-A0A9P7C0V4-F1
#
_entry.id   AF-A0A9P7C0V4-F1
#
_cell.length_a   1.000
_cell.length_b   1.000
_cell.length_c   1.000
_cell.angle_alpha   90.00
_cell.angle_beta   90.00
_cell.angle_gamma   90.00
#
_symmetry.space_group_name_H-M   'P 1'
#
loop_
_entity.id
_entity.type
_entity.pdbx_description
1 polymer ?
#
loop_
_entity_poly.entity_id
_entity_poly.type
_entity_poly.pdbx_seq_one_letter_code
_entity_poly.pdbx_strand_id
1 'polypeptide(L)'
;MALAPEPYAPRRIAHIDTWRTADHAIKVYGIHRDPNWASPLLSDAVIASARASVQDGLTTQARDHRSHGLGFCIVHVGEEARLWRNRTGSRR
;
A
#
# COMPACT_ATOMS: atom_id res chain seq x y z
N MET A 1 18.25 26.91 -15.39
CA MET A 1 18.95 26.60 -14.12
C MET A 1 18.31 25.36 -13.54
N ALA A 2 19.07 24.28 -13.36
CA ALA A 2 18.57 23.07 -12.72
C ALA A 2 18.42 23.34 -11.21
N LEU A 3 17.21 23.17 -10.67
CA LEU A 3 17.01 23.23 -9.23
C LEU A 3 17.84 22.12 -8.58
N ALA A 4 18.58 22.46 -7.51
CA ALA A 4 19.24 21.44 -6.70
C ALA A 4 18.17 20.46 -6.19
N PRO A 5 18.39 19.14 -6.27
CA PRO A 5 17.43 18.17 -5.77
C PRO A 5 17.23 18.40 -4.27
N GLU A 6 15.98 18.49 -3.85
CA GLU A 6 15.66 18.63 -2.43
C GLU A 6 16.25 17.43 -1.66
N PRO A 7 16.90 17.65 -0.50
CA PRO A 7 17.45 16.57 0.30
C PRO A 7 16.39 15.52 0.64
N TYR A 8 16.78 14.24 0.58
CA TYR A 8 15.87 13.15 0.92
C TYR A 8 15.43 13.24 2.37
N ALA A 9 14.16 13.58 2.60
CA ALA A 9 13.55 13.50 3.92
C ALA A 9 13.25 12.02 4.26
N PRO A 10 13.74 11.50 5.41
CA PRO A 10 13.46 10.13 5.82
C PRO A 10 11.96 9.86 5.89
N ARG A 11 11.53 8.71 5.36
CA ARG A 11 10.14 8.25 5.45
C ARG A 11 10.01 7.24 6.59
N ARG A 12 8.97 7.39 7.39
CA ARG A 12 8.61 6.39 8.39
C ARG A 12 7.89 5.24 7.71
N ILE A 13 8.46 4.03 7.83
CA ILE A 13 7.85 2.79 7.33
C ILE A 13 7.56 1.92 8.54
N ALA A 14 6.31 1.52 8.71
CA ALA A 14 5.90 0.70 9.83
C ALA A 14 4.95 -0.42 9.39
N HIS A 15 5.11 -1.60 10.00
CA HIS A 15 4.08 -2.64 9.95
C HIS A 15 2.87 -2.17 10.73
N ILE A 16 1.70 -2.25 10.11
CA ILE A 16 0.43 -1.80 10.69
C ILE A 16 -0.38 -2.99 11.18
N ASP A 17 -0.55 -4.00 10.33
CA ASP A 17 -1.36 -5.17 10.63
C ASP A 17 -1.07 -6.34 9.66
N THR A 18 -1.58 -7.52 9.95
CA THR A 18 -1.66 -8.64 9.01
C THR A 18 -3.11 -9.06 8.81
N TRP A 19 -3.65 -8.79 7.63
CA TRP A 19 -5.00 -9.24 7.29
C TRP A 19 -4.97 -10.67 6.77
N ARG A 20 -5.85 -11.51 7.28
CA ARG A 20 -6.03 -12.88 6.79
C ARG A 20 -7.33 -12.98 6.01
N THR A 21 -7.25 -13.55 4.81
CA THR A 21 -8.38 -14.06 4.03
C THR A 21 -8.30 -15.59 4.00
N ALA A 22 -9.27 -16.26 3.36
CA ALA A 22 -9.31 -17.72 3.29
C ALA A 22 -8.02 -18.33 2.71
N ASP A 23 -7.46 -17.69 1.68
CA ASP A 23 -6.31 -18.21 0.95
C ASP A 23 -5.06 -17.32 1.05
N HIS A 24 -5.16 -16.11 1.64
CA HIS A 24 -4.05 -15.16 1.67
C HIS A 24 -3.79 -14.56 3.06
N ALA A 25 -2.51 -14.50 3.42
CA ALA A 25 -2.02 -13.62 4.47
C ALA A 25 -1.46 -12.34 3.83
N ILE A 26 -1.96 -11.18 4.26
CA ILE A 26 -1.62 -9.88 3.67
C ILE A 26 -0.94 -9.04 4.73
N LYS A 27 0.37 -8.79 4.56
CA LYS A 27 1.10 -7.90 5.46
C LYS A 27 0.84 -6.45 5.05
N VAL A 28 0.38 -5.65 6.00
CA VAL A 28 0.03 -4.25 5.78
C VAL A 28 1.11 -3.35 6.35
N TYR A 29 1.62 -2.47 5.51
CA TYR A 29 2.63 -1.48 5.86
C TYR A 29 2.14 -0.09 5.51
N GLY A 30 2.44 0.86 6.36
CA GLY A 30 2.22 2.27 6.09
C GLY A 30 3.55 2.97 5.84
N ILE A 31 3.55 3.94 4.93
CA ILE A 31 4.68 4.82 4.63
C ILE A 31 4.21 6.27 4.75
N HIS A 32 4.82 7.02 5.68
CA HIS A 32 4.43 8.40 5.97
C HIS A 32 5.66 9.33 6.04
N ARG A 33 5.53 10.56 5.54
CA ARG A 33 6.63 11.57 5.56
C ARG A 33 6.70 12.34 6.89
N ASP A 34 5.63 12.38 7.66
CA ASP A 34 5.57 13.04 8.98
C ASP A 34 6.55 12.41 9.99
N PRO A 35 7.44 13.21 10.59
CA PRO A 35 8.37 12.77 11.63
C PRO A 35 7.71 12.56 13.00
N ASN A 36 6.43 12.89 13.19
CA ASN A 36 5.74 12.73 14.47
C ASN A 36 5.40 11.25 14.74
N TRP A 37 6.10 10.65 15.70
CA TRP A 37 5.92 9.25 16.09
C TRP A 37 4.70 9.00 16.98
N ALA A 38 4.14 10.06 17.59
CA ALA A 38 3.03 9.95 18.53
C ALA A 38 1.68 9.72 17.83
N SER A 39 1.57 10.07 16.54
CA SER A 39 0.35 9.85 15.76
C SER A 39 0.33 8.46 15.12
N PRO A 40 -0.84 7.81 15.05
CA PRO A 40 -1.02 6.61 14.26
C PRO A 40 -0.70 6.89 12.79
N LEU A 41 0.00 5.95 12.15
CA LEU A 41 0.58 6.17 10.82
C LEU A 41 -0.49 6.25 9.71
N LEU A 42 -1.60 5.56 9.92
CA LEU A 42 -2.78 5.57 9.06
C LEU A 42 -4.01 5.84 9.93
N SER A 43 -4.98 6.59 9.42
CA SER A 43 -6.28 6.71 10.07
C SER A 43 -7.15 5.49 9.80
N ASP A 44 -8.13 5.23 10.68
CA ASP A 44 -9.06 4.11 10.52
C ASP A 44 -9.82 4.15 9.18
N ALA A 45 -10.17 5.35 8.70
CA ALA A 45 -10.79 5.53 7.39
C ALA A 45 -9.88 5.08 6.24
N VAL A 46 -8.58 5.37 6.32
CA VAL A 46 -7.58 4.94 5.33
C VAL A 46 -7.39 3.43 5.39
N ILE A 47 -7.33 2.85 6.60
CA ILE A 47 -7.25 1.40 6.80
C ILE A 47 -8.47 0.70 6.19
N ALA A 48 -9.68 1.21 6.43
CA ALA A 48 -10.91 0.66 5.86
C ALA A 48 -10.92 0.72 4.33
N SER A 49 -10.54 1.87 3.75
CA SER A 49 -10.45 2.05 2.30
C SER A 49 -9.40 1.14 1.65
N ALA A 50 -8.23 1.01 2.27
CA ALA A 50 -7.18 0.10 1.82
C ALA A 50 -7.65 -1.36 1.87
N ARG A 51 -8.38 -1.74 2.92
CA ARG A 51 -8.94 -3.09 3.06
C ARG A 51 -9.95 -3.41 1.97
N ALA A 52 -10.86 -2.48 1.66
CA ALA A 52 -11.81 -2.64 0.56
C ALA A 52 -11.09 -2.79 -0.80
N SER A 53 -10.05 -1.99 -1.04
CA SER A 53 -9.25 -2.06 -2.27
C SER A 53 -8.51 -3.38 -2.42
N VAL A 54 -7.97 -3.91 -1.31
CA VAL A 54 -7.30 -5.22 -1.30
C VAL A 54 -8.30 -6.35 -1.56
N GLN A 55 -9.50 -6.29 -0.99
CA GLN A 55 -10.55 -7.28 -1.26
C GLN A 55 -10.95 -7.28 -2.74
N ASP A 56 -11.15 -6.12 -3.34
CA ASP A 56 -11.45 -5.98 -4.78
C ASP A 56 -10.31 -6.47 -5.69
N GLY A 57 -9.06 -6.20 -5.30
CA GLY A 57 -7.88 -6.72 -5.98
C GLY A 57 -7.80 -8.24 -5.92
N LEU A 58 -8.09 -8.83 -4.74
CA LEU A 58 -8.08 -10.27 -4.56
C LEU A 58 -9.21 -10.96 -5.32
N THR A 59 -10.43 -10.44 -5.34
CA THR A 59 -11.51 -11.04 -6.16
C THR A 59 -11.16 -11.08 -7.64
N THR A 60 -10.36 -10.11 -8.11
CA THR A 60 -9.89 -10.02 -9.49
C THR A 60 -8.68 -10.91 -9.78
N GLN A 61 -7.73 -11.07 -8.84
CA GLN A 61 -6.44 -11.74 -9.07
C GLN A 61 -6.26 -13.10 -8.37
N ALA A 62 -7.05 -13.44 -7.35
CA ALA A 62 -6.88 -14.67 -6.57
C ALA A 62 -7.12 -15.97 -7.35
N ARG A 63 -7.53 -15.88 -8.63
CA ARG A 63 -7.68 -17.03 -9.52
C ARG A 63 -6.40 -17.37 -10.30
N ASP A 64 -5.31 -16.62 -10.12
CA ASP A 64 -4.02 -16.99 -10.73
C ASP A 64 -3.36 -18.13 -9.94
N HIS A 65 -3.06 -19.23 -10.64
CA HIS A 65 -2.41 -20.41 -10.10
C HIS A 65 -1.00 -20.14 -9.51
N ARG A 66 -0.44 -18.96 -9.77
CA ARG A 66 0.86 -18.51 -9.26
C ARG A 66 0.77 -17.77 -7.93
N SER A 67 -0.44 -17.60 -7.40
CA SER A 67 -0.63 -16.93 -6.12
C SER A 67 -0.22 -17.86 -4.97
N HIS A 68 0.81 -17.49 -4.21
CA HIS A 68 1.37 -18.31 -3.12
C HIS A 68 0.71 -18.06 -1.76
N GLY A 69 -0.51 -17.52 -1.72
CA GLY A 69 -1.22 -17.22 -0.48
C GLY A 69 -0.56 -16.14 0.41
N LEU A 70 0.38 -15.37 -0.14
CA LEU A 70 1.02 -14.23 0.54
C LEU A 70 0.85 -12.97 -0.30
N GLY A 71 0.38 -11.90 0.35
CA GLY A 71 0.21 -10.58 -0.25
C GLY A 71 0.83 -9.47 0.59
N PHE A 72 1.04 -8.32 -0.05
CA PHE A 72 1.50 -7.10 0.61
C PHE A 72 0.55 -5.96 0.27
N CYS A 73 0.15 -5.20 1.28
CA CYS A 73 -0.56 -3.94 1.12
C CYS A 73 0.35 -2.82 1.65
N ILE A 74 0.76 -1.91 0.78
CA ILE A 74 1.62 -0.78 1.17
C ILE A 74 0.83 0.50 0.92
N VAL A 75 0.49 1.19 2.00
CA VAL A 75 -0.26 2.45 1.95
C VAL A 75 0.71 3.60 2.11
N HIS A 76 0.84 4.41 1.07
CA HIS A 76 1.59 5.66 1.11
C HIS A 76 0.65 6.79 1.53
N VAL A 77 1.10 7.61 2.49
CA VAL A 77 0.38 8.81 2.92
C VAL A 77 1.26 10.03 2.68
N GLY A 78 0.71 10.99 1.94
CA GLY A 78 1.37 12.20 1.46
C GLY A 78 0.89 12.56 0.05
N GLU A 79 1.33 13.71 -0.47
CA GLU A 79 0.95 14.22 -1.80
C GLU A 79 1.29 13.22 -2.95
N GLU A 80 2.27 12.34 -2.71
CA GLU A 80 2.72 11.28 -3.63
C GLU A 80 1.93 9.96 -3.50
N ALA A 81 0.85 9.93 -2.72
CA ALA A 81 0.01 8.75 -2.54
C ALA A 81 -0.77 8.42 -3.83
N ARG A 82 -0.10 7.82 -4.80
CA ARG A 82 -0.70 7.30 -6.03
C ARG A 82 -1.22 5.89 -5.77
N LEU A 83 -2.51 5.67 -6.01
CA LEU A 83 -3.07 4.33 -6.16
C LEU A 83 -2.37 3.62 -7.33
N TRP A 84 -1.49 2.66 -7.02
CA TRP A 84 -0.95 1.77 -8.05
C TRP A 84 -2.08 0.84 -8.51
N ARG A 85 -2.77 1.22 -9.59
CA ARG A 85 -3.71 0.36 -10.30
C ARG A 85 -2.93 -0.34 -11.40
N ASN A 86 -2.83 -1.67 -11.35
CA ASN A 86 -2.14 -2.46 -12.36
C ASN A 86 -2.83 -2.22 -13.70
N ARG A 87 -2.24 -1.35 -14.54
CA ARG A 87 -2.76 -1.06 -15.87
C ARG A 87 -2.32 -2.23 -16.74
N THR A 88 -3.16 -3.25 -16.87
CA THR A 88 -3.02 -4.28 -17.90
C THR A 88 -3.15 -3.61 -19.25
N GLY A 89 -2.02 -3.09 -19.75
CA GLY A 89 -1.89 -2.62 -21.11
C GLY A 89 -1.96 -3.80 -22.05
N SER A 90 -3.09 -3.94 -22.75
CA SER A 90 -3.12 -4.62 -24.03
C SER A 90 -2.21 -3.83 -24.98
N ARG A 91 -0.99 -4.34 -25.21
CA ARG A 91 -0.20 -3.96 -26.38
C ARG A 91 -0.93 -4.53 -27.59
N ARG A 92 -1.57 -3.67 -28.37
CA ARG A 92 -1.71 -3.87 -29.81
C ARG A 92 -0.46 -3.35 -30.50
#